data_AF-A0A4R1WHW4-F1
#
_entry.id   AF-A0A4R1WHW4-F1
#
_cell.length_a   1.000
_cell.length_b   1.000
_cell.length_c   1.000
_cell.angle_alpha   90.00
_cell.angle_beta   90.00
_cell.angle_gamma   90.00
#
_symmetry.space_group_name_H-M   'P 1'
#
loop_
_entity.id
_entity.type
_entity.pdbx_description
1 polymer ?
#
loop_
_entity_poly.entity_id
_entity_poly.type
_entity_poly.pdbx_seq_one_letter_code
_entity_poly.pdbx_strand_id
1 'polypeptide(L)'
;MTARKLSISVPPEVEETIKAAAAEEGKPVSAWLAEAAVEKAQAAAAHAAGRAAARELITEYEAEQGPLPDESRQRARQFMMDAGLLDDDNWQTAG
;
A
#
# COMPACT_ATOMS: atom_id res chain seq x y z
N MET A 1 2.44 -6.77 -28.27
CA MET A 1 2.87 -5.89 -27.16
C MET A 1 4.22 -5.31 -27.51
N THR A 2 4.41 -3.99 -27.36
CA THR A 2 5.71 -3.34 -27.52
C THR A 2 6.33 -3.11 -26.15
N ALA A 3 7.42 -3.82 -25.86
CA ALA A 3 8.16 -3.63 -24.61
C ALA A 3 9.03 -2.36 -24.70
N ARG A 4 8.99 -1.52 -23.67
CA ARG A 4 9.92 -0.38 -23.51
C ARG A 4 11.05 -0.81 -22.59
N LYS A 5 12.31 -0.60 -23.01
CA LYS A 5 13.48 -0.94 -22.20
C LYS A 5 13.64 0.08 -21.07
N LEU A 6 13.76 -0.43 -19.84
CA LEU A 6 14.13 0.36 -18.66
C LEU A 6 15.52 -0.09 -18.21
N SER A 7 16.35 0.86 -17.79
CA SER A 7 17.66 0.59 -17.19
C SER A 7 17.62 1.05 -15.74
N ILE A 8 17.98 0.17 -14.82
CA ILE A 8 18.04 0.48 -13.38
C ILE A 8 19.42 0.09 -12.86
N SER A 9 19.95 0.91 -11.96
CA SER A 9 21.16 0.58 -11.21
C SER A 9 20.75 0.15 -9.81
N VAL A 10 21.25 -1.00 -9.37
CA VAL A 10 20.98 -1.55 -8.04
C VAL A 10 22.30 -1.97 -7.38
N PRO A 11 22.36 -1.99 -6.04
CA PRO A 11 23.49 -2.60 -5.34
C PRO A 11 23.70 -4.07 -5.73
N PRO A 12 24.93 -4.60 -5.73
CA PRO A 12 25.20 -5.99 -6.09
C PRO A 12 24.38 -7.01 -5.30
N GLU A 13 24.20 -6.78 -3.99
CA GLU A 13 23.42 -7.64 -3.11
C GLU A 13 21.94 -7.70 -3.50
N VAL A 14 21.40 -6.61 -4.04
CA VAL A 14 20.02 -6.54 -4.54
C VAL A 14 19.92 -7.28 -5.87
N GLU A 15 20.90 -7.13 -6.76
CA GLU A 15 20.97 -7.89 -8.02
C GLU A 15 20.99 -9.40 -7.78
N GLU A 16 21.83 -9.87 -6.84
CA GLU A 16 21.93 -11.29 -6.49
C GLU A 16 20.60 -11.81 -5.94
N THR A 17 19.96 -11.05 -5.05
CA THR A 17 18.66 -11.41 -4.47
C THR A 17 17.58 -11.52 -5.55
N ILE A 18 17.52 -10.56 -6.49
CA ILE A 18 16.56 -10.58 -7.61
C ILE A 18 16.79 -11.81 -8.49
N LYS A 19 18.05 -12.11 -8.83
CA LYS A 19 18.38 -13.27 -9.66
C LYS A 19 18.00 -14.58 -8.97
N ALA A 20 18.26 -14.70 -7.67
CA ALA A 20 17.90 -15.87 -6.89
C ALA A 20 16.37 -16.07 -6.85
N ALA A 21 15.61 -15.03 -6.54
CA ALA A 21 14.14 -15.08 -6.51
C ALA A 21 13.54 -15.44 -7.88
N ALA A 22 14.03 -14.81 -8.95
CA ALA A 22 13.59 -15.13 -10.31
C ALA A 22 13.91 -16.59 -10.69
N ALA A 23 15.08 -17.10 -10.28
CA ALA A 23 15.47 -18.49 -10.53
C ALA A 23 14.64 -19.49 -9.71
N GLU A 24 14.32 -19.19 -8.45
CA GLU A 24 13.45 -19.99 -7.59
C GLU A 24 12.06 -20.15 -8.20
N GLU A 25 11.53 -19.08 -8.81
CA GLU A 25 10.25 -19.09 -9.51
C GLU A 25 10.33 -19.60 -10.96
N GLY A 26 11.53 -19.94 -11.46
CA GLY A 26 11.75 -20.41 -12.83
C GLY A 26 11.47 -19.36 -13.92
N LYS A 27 11.58 -18.07 -13.58
CA LYS A 27 11.26 -16.93 -14.46
C LYS A 27 12.52 -16.16 -14.89
N PRO A 28 12.54 -15.55 -16.10
CA PRO A 28 13.54 -14.55 -16.42
C PRO A 28 13.45 -13.34 -15.48
N VAL A 29 14.59 -12.77 -15.09
CA VAL A 29 14.67 -11.59 -14.21
C VAL A 29 13.78 -10.44 -14.68
N SER A 30 13.76 -10.16 -15.99
CA SER A 30 12.92 -9.08 -16.53
C SER A 30 11.42 -9.35 -16.40
N ALA A 31 10.99 -10.62 -16.47
CA ALA A 31 9.59 -10.99 -16.28
C ALA A 31 9.20 -10.90 -14.80
N TRP A 32 10.04 -11.46 -13.92
CA TRP A 32 9.85 -11.39 -12.47
C TRP A 32 9.74 -9.94 -11.97
N LEU A 33 10.65 -9.06 -12.41
CA LEU A 33 10.60 -7.64 -12.07
C LEU A 33 9.37 -6.92 -12.62
N ALA A 34 8.94 -7.25 -13.84
CA ALA A 34 7.76 -6.65 -14.44
C ALA A 34 6.48 -7.04 -13.67
N GLU A 35 6.36 -8.31 -13.28
CA GLU A 35 5.25 -8.81 -12.47
C GLU A 35 5.22 -8.14 -11.09
N ALA A 36 6.34 -8.13 -10.38
CA ALA A 36 6.46 -7.46 -9.08
C ALA A 36 6.11 -5.95 -9.17
N ALA A 37 6.53 -5.28 -10.24
CA ALA A 37 6.20 -3.88 -10.47
C ALA A 37 4.69 -3.67 -10.72
N VAL A 38 4.05 -4.57 -11.48
CA VAL A 38 2.59 -4.54 -11.72
C VAL A 38 1.84 -4.75 -10.41
N GLU A 39 2.19 -5.76 -9.63
CA GLU A 39 1.56 -6.04 -8.34
C GLU A 39 1.68 -4.84 -7.39
N LYS A 40 2.88 -4.26 -7.29
CA LYS A 40 3.11 -3.09 -6.45
C LYS A 40 2.28 -1.89 -6.91
N ALA A 41 2.21 -1.64 -8.22
CA ALA A 41 1.44 -0.55 -8.79
C ALA A 41 -0.07 -0.74 -8.57
N GLN A 42 -0.57 -1.96 -8.75
CA GLN A 42 -1.98 -2.30 -8.51
C GLN A 42 -2.35 -2.15 -7.03
N ALA A 43 -1.52 -2.65 -6.11
CA ALA A 43 -1.74 -2.46 -4.68
C ALA A 43 -1.75 -0.98 -4.31
N ALA A 44 -0.80 -0.18 -4.82
CA ALA A 44 -0.77 1.26 -4.58
C ALA A 44 -2.04 1.97 -5.11
N ALA A 45 -2.51 1.60 -6.31
CA ALA A 45 -3.74 2.12 -6.90
C ALA A 45 -4.97 1.75 -6.06
N ALA A 46 -5.08 0.48 -5.64
CA ALA A 46 -6.17 0.00 -4.79
C ALA A 46 -6.20 0.73 -3.44
N HIS A 47 -5.05 0.94 -2.81
CA HIS A 47 -4.95 1.71 -1.57
C HIS A 47 -5.37 3.17 -1.76
N ALA A 48 -4.98 3.80 -2.88
CA ALA A 48 -5.39 5.16 -3.18
C ALA A 48 -6.91 5.27 -3.40
N ALA A 49 -7.48 4.35 -4.17
CA ALA A 49 -8.92 4.27 -4.40
C ALA A 49 -9.70 4.01 -3.10
N GLY A 50 -9.24 3.07 -2.27
CA GLY A 50 -9.85 2.77 -0.97
C GLY A 50 -9.85 3.98 -0.04
N ARG A 51 -8.76 4.76 0.02
CA ARG A 51 -8.72 6.01 0.81
C ARG A 51 -9.69 7.06 0.27
N ALA A 52 -9.82 7.17 -1.05
CA ALA A 52 -10.76 8.11 -1.66
C ALA A 52 -12.21 7.73 -1.31
N ALA A 53 -12.58 6.46 -1.49
CA ALA A 53 -13.90 5.94 -1.15
C ALA A 53 -14.21 6.10 0.35
N ALA A 54 -13.26 5.82 1.23
CA ALA A 54 -13.45 6.01 2.68
C ALA A 54 -13.74 7.48 3.04
N ARG A 55 -13.07 8.44 2.39
CA ARG A 55 -13.32 9.87 2.61
C ARG A 55 -14.70 10.29 2.12
N GLU A 56 -15.12 9.77 0.97
CA GLU A 56 -16.46 10.02 0.43
C GLU A 56 -17.54 9.51 1.39
N LEU A 57 -17.41 8.26 1.88
CA LEU A 57 -18.34 7.68 2.86
C LEU A 57 -18.46 8.50 4.15
N ILE A 58 -17.33 8.97 4.68
CA ILE A 58 -17.32 9.85 5.87
C ILE A 58 -18.00 11.18 5.55
N THR A 59 -17.74 11.76 4.39
CA THR A 59 -18.31 13.04 3.98
C THR A 59 -19.84 12.94 3.83
N GLU A 60 -20.33 11.87 3.21
CA GLU A 60 -21.76 11.58 3.07
C GLU A 60 -22.42 11.38 4.43
N TYR A 61 -21.82 10.55 5.30
CA TYR A 61 -22.30 10.37 6.67
C TYR A 61 -22.38 11.69 7.43
N GLU A 62 -21.33 12.51 7.39
CA GLU A 62 -21.30 13.77 8.14
C GLU A 62 -22.27 14.82 7.58
N ALA A 63 -22.58 14.77 6.28
CA ALA A 63 -23.61 15.62 5.68
C ALA A 63 -25.03 15.23 6.15
N GLU A 64 -25.30 13.95 6.36
CA GLU A 64 -26.62 13.46 6.77
C GLU A 64 -26.83 13.45 8.29
N GLN A 65 -25.79 13.10 9.05
CA GLN A 65 -25.87 12.80 10.48
C GLN A 65 -25.14 13.81 11.36
N GLY A 66 -24.38 14.73 10.74
CA GLY A 66 -23.47 15.63 11.44
C GLY A 66 -22.11 14.97 11.74
N PRO A 67 -21.18 15.72 12.35
CA PRO A 67 -19.79 15.31 12.52
C PRO A 67 -19.66 13.99 13.31
N LEU A 68 -18.68 13.16 12.93
CA LEU A 68 -18.38 11.93 13.65
C LEU A 68 -17.99 12.22 15.11
N PRO A 69 -18.68 11.65 16.11
CA PRO A 69 -18.35 11.86 17.52
C PRO A 69 -16.95 11.36 17.88
N ASP A 70 -16.29 12.06 18.81
CA ASP A 70 -14.92 11.73 19.24
C ASP A 70 -14.80 10.31 19.83
N GLU A 71 -15.82 9.85 20.55
CA GLU A 71 -15.87 8.48 21.09
C GLU A 71 -15.84 7.43 19.96
N SER A 72 -16.55 7.67 18.86
CA SER A 72 -16.53 6.77 17.70
C SER A 72 -15.16 6.78 17.01
N ARG A 73 -14.50 7.94 16.93
CA ARG A 73 -13.12 8.06 16.41
C ARG A 73 -12.13 7.30 17.30
N GLN A 74 -12.29 7.37 18.62
CA GLN A 74 -11.43 6.67 19.57
C GLN A 74 -11.63 5.15 19.50
N ARG A 75 -12.88 4.67 19.39
CA ARG A 75 -13.17 3.24 19.20
C ARG A 75 -12.61 2.71 17.88
N ALA A 76 -12.76 3.47 16.79
CA ALA A 76 -12.19 3.11 15.50
C ALA A 76 -10.66 3.01 15.58
N ARG A 77 -10.00 3.94 16.29
CA ARG A 77 -8.55 3.90 16.52
C ARG A 77 -8.13 2.65 17.30
N GLN A 78 -8.80 2.36 18.42
CA GLN A 78 -8.49 1.16 19.22
C GLN A 78 -8.66 -0.11 18.39
N PHE A 79 -9.74 -0.21 17.63
CA PHE A 79 -9.96 -1.34 16.73
C PHE A 79 -8.83 -1.51 15.71
N MET A 80 -8.35 -0.43 15.11
CA MET A 80 -7.26 -0.51 14.13
C MET A 80 -5.92 -0.87 14.77
N MET A 81 -5.66 -0.45 16.02
CA MET A 81 -4.51 -0.91 16.80
C MET A 81 -4.59 -2.41 17.10
N ASP A 82 -5.74 -2.88 17.60
CA ASP A 82 -5.96 -4.30 17.92
C ASP A 82 -5.85 -5.19 16.67
N ALA A 83 -6.25 -4.67 15.52
CA ALA A 83 -6.13 -5.35 14.22
C ALA A 83 -4.71 -5.30 13.61
N GLY A 84 -3.75 -4.65 14.27
CA GLY A 84 -2.39 -4.49 13.75
C GLY A 84 -2.31 -3.60 12.51
N LEU A 85 -3.29 -2.74 12.28
CA LEU A 85 -3.32 -1.77 11.19
C LEU A 85 -2.65 -0.44 11.57
N LEU A 86 -2.49 -0.19 12.87
CA LEU A 86 -1.80 0.96 13.44
C LEU A 86 -0.68 0.47 14.38
N ASP A 87 0.53 1.00 14.21
CA ASP A 87 1.63 0.86 15.18
C ASP A 87 1.72 2.12 16.07
N ASP A 88 2.04 1.94 17.35
CA ASP A 88 2.11 3.01 18.36
C ASP A 88 3.12 4.12 18.02
N ASP A 89 4.19 3.81 17.28
CA ASP A 89 5.35 4.70 17.07
C ASP A 89 5.11 5.84 16.07
N ASN A 90 4.06 5.80 15.26
CA ASN A 90 3.97 6.68 14.09
C ASN A 90 3.10 7.94 14.34
N TRP A 91 2.25 7.97 15.39
CA TRP A 91 1.15 8.95 15.50
C TRP A 91 1.41 10.23 16.32
N GLN A 92 2.62 10.47 16.82
CA GLN A 92 2.93 11.71 17.54
C GLN A 92 2.98 12.98 16.65
N THR A 93 2.74 12.88 15.34
CA THR A 93 2.87 14.02 14.39
C THR A 93 1.57 14.48 13.72
N ALA A 94 0.41 13.93 14.08
CA ALA A 94 -0.89 14.40 13.56
C ALA A 94 -1.74 14.99 14.70
N GLY A 95 -1.29 16.14 15.23
CA GLY A 95 -2.06 17.05 16.07
C GLY A 95 -2.50 18.28 15.29
#